data_AF-A0A261Q8I7-F1
#
_entry.id   AF-A0A261Q8I7-F1
#
_cell.length_a   1.000
_cell.length_b   1.000
_cell.length_c   1.000
_cell.angle_alpha   90.00
_cell.angle_beta   90.00
_cell.angle_gamma   90.00
#
_symmetry.space_group_name_H-M   'P 1'
#
loop_
_entity.id
_entity.type
_entity.pdbx_description
1 polymer ?
#
loop_
_entity_poly.entity_id
_entity_poly.type
_entity_poly.pdbx_seq_one_letter_code
_entity_poly.pdbx_strand_id
1 'polypeptide(L)' 'MNDLFGEVPTPPTPHKKGNPMVTTYGRGPEEYRCKHCQHFIDRRDKYFKCSYRGNTNSPATDHRANWPTCSKFEGDGSKT' A
#
# COMPACT_ATOMS: atom_id res chain seq x y z
N MET A 1 8.07 -33.24 -25.87
CA MET A 1 7.59 -33.52 -24.51
C MET A 1 8.35 -32.62 -23.56
N ASN A 2 7.57 -31.79 -22.85
CA ASN A 2 7.89 -31.10 -21.61
C ASN A 2 8.51 -29.70 -21.75
N ASP A 3 7.62 -28.72 -21.92
CA ASP A 3 7.72 -27.36 -21.43
C ASP A 3 8.16 -27.37 -19.94
N LEU A 4 9.47 -27.25 -19.69
CA LEU A 4 10.11 -27.45 -18.39
C LEU A 4 10.60 -26.15 -17.74
N PHE A 5 10.26 -25.00 -18.31
CA PHE A 5 10.51 -23.69 -17.71
C PHE A 5 9.17 -23.05 -17.39
N GLY A 6 8.50 -23.61 -16.37
CA GLY A 6 7.42 -22.91 -15.69
C GLY A 6 7.97 -21.57 -15.19
N GLU A 7 7.27 -20.49 -15.55
CA GLU A 7 7.61 -19.11 -15.20
C GLU A 7 8.08 -19.03 -13.74
N VAL A 8 9.35 -18.71 -13.55
CA VAL A 8 9.88 -18.46 -12.21
C VAL A 8 9.14 -17.23 -11.70
N PRO A 9 8.33 -17.31 -10.64
CA PRO A 9 7.72 -16.13 -10.06
C PRO A 9 8.86 -15.19 -9.66
N THR A 10 8.93 -14.04 -10.32
CA THR A 10 10.00 -13.07 -10.07
C THR A 10 9.95 -12.67 -8.61
N PRO A 11 11.09 -12.68 -7.89
CA PRO A 11 11.11 -12.27 -6.50
C PRO A 11 10.64 -10.80 -6.42
N PRO A 12 9.78 -10.44 -5.45
CA PRO A 12 9.35 -9.07 -5.29
C PRO A 12 10.59 -8.21 -5.05
N THR A 13 10.81 -7.23 -5.94
CA THR A 13 11.96 -6.31 -5.90
C THR A 13 12.14 -5.72 -4.50
N PRO A 14 13.38 -5.61 -3.97
CA PRO A 14 13.62 -5.08 -2.63
C PRO A 14 13.14 -3.62 -2.55
N HIS A 15 12.07 -3.41 -1.79
CA HIS A 15 11.40 -2.12 -1.68
C HIS A 15 12.27 -1.09 -0.96
N LYS A 16 12.90 -0.19 -1.73
CA LYS A 16 13.44 1.09 -1.23
C LYS A 16 12.34 1.82 -0.45
N LYS A 17 12.47 1.95 0.88
CA LYS A 17 11.59 2.76 1.78
C LYS A 17 10.12 2.78 1.32
N GLY A 18 9.50 1.60 1.26
CA GLY A 18 8.12 1.43 0.84
C GLY A 18 7.11 1.79 1.93
N ASN A 19 5.82 1.65 1.60
CA ASN A 19 4.74 1.78 2.56
C ASN A 19 4.96 0.83 3.74
N PRO A 20 5.09 1.31 4.98
CA PRO A 20 5.29 0.44 6.13
C PRO A 20 4.07 -0.45 6.40
N MET A 21 2.88 -0.09 5.92
CA MET A 21 1.71 -0.98 5.94
C MET A 21 1.86 -2.19 5.02
N VAL A 22 2.65 -2.09 3.95
CA VAL A 22 2.94 -3.22 3.06
C VAL A 22 3.84 -4.23 3.77
N THR A 23 4.78 -3.77 4.60
CA THR A 23 5.60 -4.65 5.43
C THR A 23 4.77 -5.36 6.51
N THR A 24 3.80 -4.67 7.11
CA THR A 24 2.98 -5.23 8.20
C THR A 24 1.85 -6.14 7.71
N TYR A 25 1.13 -5.75 6.64
CA TYR A 25 -0.09 -6.43 6.20
C TYR A 25 0.07 -7.17 4.86
N GLY A 26 1.19 -6.97 4.16
CA GLY A 26 1.37 -7.45 2.80
C GLY A 26 1.03 -6.40 1.75
N ARG A 27 1.43 -6.69 0.51
CA ARG A 27 1.22 -5.82 -0.64
C ARG A 27 -0.23 -5.95 -1.13
N GLY A 28 -0.87 -4.81 -1.36
CA GLY A 28 -2.20 -4.73 -1.96
C GLY A 28 -2.12 -4.78 -3.49
N PRO A 29 -3.26 -4.55 -4.17
CA PRO A 29 -3.31 -4.53 -5.62
C PRO A 29 -2.36 -3.46 -6.18
N GLU A 30 -1.50 -3.89 -7.11
CA GLU A 30 -0.40 -3.09 -7.64
C GLU A 30 -0.83 -1.99 -8.61
N GLU A 31 -2.04 -2.09 -9.14
CA GLU A 31 -2.69 -1.07 -9.97
C GLU A 31 -3.14 0.14 -9.15
N TYR A 32 -3.33 -0.02 -7.83
CA TYR A 32 -3.79 1.04 -6.94
C TYR A 32 -2.68 1.55 -6.04
N ARG A 33 -2.79 2.84 -5.70
CA ARG A 33 -1.89 3.54 -4.76
C ARG A 33 -2.65 3.95 -3.51
N CYS A 34 -1.92 4.24 -2.42
CA CYS A 34 -2.53 4.67 -1.16
C CYS A 34 -3.49 5.86 -1.31
N LYS A 35 -3.27 6.76 -2.27
CA LYS A 35 -4.20 7.87 -2.57
C LYS A 35 -5.62 7.43 -2.99
N HIS A 36 -5.77 6.20 -3.47
CA HIS A 36 -7.06 5.62 -3.86
C HIS A 36 -7.71 4.81 -2.74
N CYS A 37 -7.06 4.71 -1.58
CA CYS A 37 -7.54 3.95 -0.43
C CYS A 37 -8.49 4.82 0.39
N GLN A 38 -9.63 4.27 0.81
CA GLN A 38 -10.59 4.96 1.67
C GLN A 38 -9.99 5.32 3.05
N HIS A 39 -9.01 4.54 3.52
CA HIS A 39 -8.30 4.79 4.78
C HIS A 39 -7.25 5.88 4.70
N PHE A 40 -7.08 6.50 3.54
CA PHE A 40 -6.13 7.56 3.32
C PHE A 40 -6.74 8.89 3.76
N ILE A 41 -6.26 9.38 4.91
CA ILE A 41 -6.72 10.61 5.53
C ILE A 41 -5.76 11.72 5.12
N ASP A 42 -6.24 12.68 4.33
CA ASP A 42 -5.56 13.97 4.16
C ASP A 42 -5.83 14.83 5.40
N ARG A 43 -4.78 15.24 6.12
CA ARG A 43 -4.92 16.09 7.32
C ARG A 43 -4.64 17.55 7.03
N ARG A 44 -3.79 17.84 6.06
CA ARG A 44 -3.35 19.17 5.60
C ARG A 44 -2.53 18.95 4.34
N ASP A 45 -3.09 19.05 3.13
CA ASP A 45 -2.52 19.16 1.75
C ASP A 45 -1.18 18.46 1.39
N LYS A 46 -0.22 18.47 2.32
CA LYS A 46 1.12 17.90 2.31
C LYS A 46 1.29 16.66 3.19
N TYR A 47 0.42 16.43 4.19
CA TYR A 47 0.53 15.33 5.16
C TYR A 47 -0.64 14.37 5.03
N PHE A 48 -0.33 13.15 4.60
CA PHE A 48 -1.30 12.08 4.50
C PHE A 48 -1.06 11.05 5.58
N LYS A 49 -2.13 10.46 6.10
CA LYS A 49 -2.07 9.43 7.13
C LYS A 49 -2.94 8.25 6.76
N CYS A 50 -2.60 7.08 7.31
CA CYS A 50 -3.45 5.90 7.21
C CYS A 50 -4.25 5.75 8.50
N SER A 51 -5.56 5.58 8.39
CA SER A 51 -6.47 5.37 9.55
C SER A 51 -5.98 4.25 10.47
N TYR A 52 -5.51 3.14 9.90
CA TYR A 52 -5.01 1.97 10.65
C TYR A 52 -3.76 2.23 11.51
N ARG A 53 -2.96 3.25 11.19
CA ARG A 53 -1.71 3.55 11.92
C ARG A 53 -1.95 4.50 13.10
N GLY A 54 -3.18 4.98 13.24
CA GLY A 54 -3.52 6.01 14.21
C GLY A 54 -3.02 7.38 13.79
N ASN A 55 -3.79 8.39 14.16
CA ASN A 55 -3.47 9.79 13.91
C ASN A 55 -2.49 10.33 14.96
N THR A 56 -1.31 9.71 15.06
CA THR A 56 -0.24 10.26 15.91
C THR A 56 0.38 11.46 15.20
N ASN A 57 0.61 12.57 15.90
CA ASN A 57 1.25 13.77 15.31
C ASN A 57 2.74 13.59 14.99
N SER A 58 3.20 12.34 14.81
CA SER A 58 4.59 12.00 14.55
C SER A 58 4.85 11.85 13.05
N PRO A 59 5.89 12.49 12.49
CA PRO A 59 6.22 12.41 11.07
C PRO A 59 6.63 11.01 10.61
N ALA A 60 6.99 10.12 11.54
CA ALA A 60 7.25 8.71 11.25
C ALA A 60 6.00 7.93 10.80
N THR A 61 4.80 8.48 11.04
CA THR A 61 3.53 7.83 10.68
C THR A 61 2.89 8.39 9.42
N ASP A 62 3.49 9.44 8.84
CA ASP A 62 3.01 10.01 7.59
C ASP A 62 3.15 9.00 6.45
N HIS A 63 2.10 8.93 5.65
CA HIS A 63 2.02 8.15 4.43
C HIS A 63 2.21 9.05 3.21
N ARG A 64 2.66 8.48 2.10
CA ARG A 64 2.71 9.19 0.82
C ARG A 64 1.58 8.73 -0.08
N ALA A 65 0.97 9.67 -0.80
CA ALA A 65 -0.05 9.40 -1.82
C ALA A 65 0.44 8.42 -2.92
N ASN A 66 1.72 8.50 -3.27
CA ASN A 66 2.33 7.67 -4.31
C ASN A 66 2.80 6.29 -3.84
N TRP A 67 2.52 5.91 -2.59
CA TRP A 67 2.93 4.61 -2.08
C TRP A 67 2.04 3.47 -2.58
N PRO A 68 2.60 2.25 -2.73
CA PRO A 68 1.81 1.07 -3.04
C PRO A 68 0.79 0.83 -1.94
N THR A 69 -0.39 0.36 -2.33
CA THR A 69 -1.42 -0.06 -1.37
C THR A 69 -0.95 -1.26 -0.57
N CYS A 70 -1.43 -1.37 0.66
CA CYS A 70 -1.26 -2.57 1.47
C CYS A 70 -2.46 -3.50 1.26
N SER A 71 -2.37 -4.74 1.75
CA SER A 71 -3.47 -5.71 1.63
C SER A 71 -4.75 -5.29 2.40
N LYS A 72 -4.71 -4.23 3.21
CA LYS A 72 -5.89 -3.55 3.79
C LYS A 72 -6.45 -2.45 2.89
N PHE A 73 -6.23 -2.56 1.59
CA PHE A 73 -6.81 -1.65 0.62
C PHE A 73 -8.33 -1.85 0.58
N GLU A 74 -9.06 -0.85 1.06
CA GLU A 74 -10.48 -0.71 0.78
C GLU A 74 -10.60 0.43 -0.23
N GLY A 75 -10.85 0.05 -1.49
CA GLY A 75 -11.21 1.01 -2.53
C GLY A 75 -12.66 1.47 -2.33
N ASP A 76 -13.00 2.64 -2.86
CA ASP A 76 -14.35 3.23 -2.80
C ASP A 76 -15.46 2.36 -3.48
N GLY A 77 -15.13 1.16 -3.97
CA GLY A 77 -15.96 0.31 -4.82
C GLY A 77 -16.62 -0.90 -4.17
N SER A 78 -16.46 -1.17 -2.87
CA SER A 78 -17.12 -2.30 -2.20
C SER A 78 -18.17 -1.84 -1.20
N LYS A 79 -19.27 -1.27 -1.71
CA LYS A 79 -20.58 -1.42 -1.11
C LYS A 79 -21.33 -2.48 -1.92
N THR A 80 -21.48 -3.67 -1.37
CA THR A 80 -22.53 -4.63 -1.76
C THR A 80 -23.38 -4.86 -0.52
#